data_AF-A0A7J4F9P8-F1
#
_entry.id   AF-A0A7J4F9P8-F1
#
_cell.length_a   1.000
_cell.length_b   1.000
_cell.length_c   1.000
_cell.angle_alpha   90.00
_cell.angle_beta   90.00
_cell.angle_gamma   90.00
#
_symmetry.space_group_name_H-M   'P 1'
#
loop_
_entity.id
_entity.type
_entity.pdbx_description
1 polymer ?
#
loop_
_entity_poly.entity_id
_entity_poly.type
_entity_poly.pdbx_seq_one_letter_code
_entity_poly.pdbx_strand_id
1 'polypeptide(L)'
;SMHKIFISLAFVGVWMFLAARVDASRCVGCGNCERYCPNGAIRVVGGRALVIPQLCLGCGSCARSCPRSAIVLVPRYPLQYRTFLSWRRI
;
A
#
# COMPACT_ATOMS: atom_id res chain seq x y z
N SER A 1 -14.51 -14.89 23.09
CA SER A 1 -14.84 -14.76 21.65
C SER A 1 -13.56 -14.59 20.85
N MET A 2 -12.85 -15.70 20.59
CA MET A 2 -11.58 -15.71 19.81
C MET A 2 -11.78 -15.35 18.33
N HIS A 3 -13.01 -15.48 17.81
CA HIS A 3 -13.38 -15.04 16.47
C HIS A 3 -13.20 -13.52 16.27
N LYS A 4 -13.45 -12.69 17.29
CA LYS A 4 -13.20 -11.24 17.21
C LYS A 4 -11.71 -10.88 17.15
N ILE A 5 -10.85 -11.69 17.79
CA ILE A 5 -9.39 -11.49 17.81
C ILE A 5 -8.78 -11.89 16.46
N PHE A 6 -9.21 -13.01 15.87
CA PHE A 6 -8.76 -13.44 14.53
C PHE A 6 -9.24 -12.51 13.41
N ILE A 7 -10.47 -12.00 13.47
CA ILE A 7 -10.95 -10.97 12.52
C ILE A 7 -10.16 -9.67 12.68
N SER A 8 -9.80 -9.28 13.91
CA SER A 8 -8.97 -8.10 14.18
C SER A 8 -7.55 -8.24 13.63
N LEU A 9 -6.90 -9.40 13.79
CA LEU A 9 -5.58 -9.69 13.22
C LEU A 9 -5.61 -9.77 11.69
N ALA A 10 -6.70 -10.28 11.11
CA ALA A 10 -6.91 -10.23 9.66
C ALA A 10 -7.14 -8.78 9.20
N PHE A 11 -7.87 -7.92 9.92
CA PHE A 11 -8.03 -6.52 9.54
C PHE A 11 -6.72 -5.73 9.63
N VAL A 12 -5.92 -5.93 10.69
CA VAL A 12 -4.62 -5.26 10.85
C VAL A 12 -3.57 -5.82 9.89
N GLY A 13 -3.59 -7.13 9.62
CA GLY A 13 -2.72 -7.77 8.62
C GLY A 13 -3.09 -7.37 7.19
N VAL A 14 -4.40 -7.33 6.87
CA VAL A 14 -4.89 -7.15 5.50
C VAL A 14 -4.68 -5.76 4.93
N TRP A 15 -4.78 -4.73 5.77
CA TRP A 15 -4.51 -3.36 5.33
C TRP A 15 -3.03 -3.12 5.02
N MET A 16 -2.13 -3.86 5.68
CA MET A 16 -0.70 -3.79 5.41
C MET A 16 -0.26 -4.57 4.15
N PHE A 17 -1.18 -5.28 3.49
CA PHE A 17 -0.89 -6.07 2.30
C PHE A 17 -0.99 -5.30 0.98
N LEU A 18 -1.41 -4.04 0.97
CA LEU A 18 -1.41 -3.22 -0.24
C LEU A 18 -0.42 -2.06 -0.10
N ALA A 19 0.29 -1.74 -1.18
CA ALA A 19 1.17 -0.57 -1.27
C ALA A 19 0.87 0.22 -2.53
N ALA A 20 1.00 1.54 -2.44
CA ALA A 20 0.97 2.40 -3.61
C ALA A 20 2.24 2.19 -4.44
N ARG A 21 2.08 2.07 -5.76
CA ARG A 21 3.15 2.06 -6.75
C ARG A 21 2.90 3.18 -7.75
N VAL A 22 3.96 3.92 -8.07
CA VAL A 22 3.92 5.04 -9.03
C VAL A 22 4.42 4.55 -10.39
N ASP A 23 3.67 4.85 -11.44
CA ASP A 23 4.08 4.72 -12.84
C ASP A 23 4.81 6.01 -13.27
N ALA A 24 6.13 5.89 -13.44
CA ALA A 24 6.99 7.00 -13.80
C ALA A 24 6.71 7.58 -15.19
N SER A 25 6.09 6.83 -16.10
CA SER A 25 5.76 7.30 -17.46
C SER A 25 4.54 8.23 -17.47
N ARG A 26 3.65 8.08 -16.49
CA ARG A 26 2.40 8.86 -16.36
C ARG A 26 2.49 9.95 -15.29
N CYS A 27 3.42 9.81 -14.35
CA CYS A 27 3.62 10.77 -13.27
C CYS A 27 4.21 12.07 -13.81
N VAL A 28 3.54 13.19 -13.53
CA VAL A 28 3.97 14.54 -13.91
C VAL A 28 4.43 15.38 -12.70
N GLY A 29 4.60 14.76 -11.53
CA GLY A 29 5.10 15.48 -10.35
C GLY A 29 4.15 16.52 -9.74
N CYS A 30 2.84 16.48 -10.05
CA CYS A 30 1.90 17.53 -9.63
C CYS A 30 1.68 17.70 -8.11
N GLY A 31 2.15 16.78 -7.25
CA GLY A 31 2.04 16.91 -5.79
C GLY A 31 0.69 16.55 -5.16
N ASN A 32 -0.38 16.29 -5.93
CA ASN A 32 -1.69 15.92 -5.35
C ASN A 32 -1.59 14.71 -4.43
N CYS A 33 -0.92 13.65 -4.87
CA CYS A 33 -0.75 12.43 -4.10
C CYS A 33 -0.04 12.64 -2.75
N GLU A 34 0.89 13.60 -2.68
CA GLU A 34 1.57 14.00 -1.45
C GLU A 34 0.62 14.78 -0.52
N ARG A 35 -0.11 15.76 -1.04
CA ARG A 35 -1.11 16.56 -0.28
C ARG A 35 -2.21 15.70 0.34
N TYR A 36 -2.70 14.69 -0.38
CA TYR A 36 -3.82 13.84 0.04
C TYR A 36 -3.38 12.58 0.80
N CYS A 37 -2.08 12.38 1.05
CA CYS A 37 -1.62 11.23 1.80
C CYS A 37 -1.75 11.47 3.33
N PRO A 38 -2.69 10.81 4.03
CA PRO A 38 -2.92 11.08 5.46
C PRO A 38 -1.72 10.68 6.32
N ASN A 39 -0.93 9.70 5.87
CA ASN A 39 0.21 9.17 6.62
C ASN A 39 1.54 9.79 6.19
N GLY A 40 1.51 10.75 5.27
CA GLY A 40 2.73 11.35 4.71
C GLY A 40 3.65 10.33 4.02
N ALA A 41 3.10 9.25 3.47
CA ALA A 41 3.85 8.16 2.83
C ALA A 41 4.33 8.47 1.41
N ILE A 42 4.08 9.68 0.89
CA ILE A 42 4.48 10.10 -0.46
C ILE A 42 5.22 11.43 -0.38
N ARG A 43 6.27 11.57 -1.20
CA ARG A 43 7.00 12.82 -1.43
C ARG A 43 7.20 13.02 -2.92
N VAL A 44 7.12 14.26 -3.40
CA VAL A 44 7.54 14.61 -4.76
C VAL A 44 8.97 15.16 -4.74
N VAL A 45 9.88 14.46 -5.42
CA VAL A 45 11.29 14.84 -5.55
C VAL A 45 11.67 14.79 -7.02
N GLY A 46 12.29 15.84 -7.55
CA GLY A 46 12.73 15.89 -8.95
C GLY A 46 11.58 15.70 -9.95
N GLY A 47 10.40 16.24 -9.65
CA GLY A 47 9.21 16.13 -10.51
C GLY A 47 8.58 14.73 -10.54
N ARG A 48 8.92 13.83 -9.61
CA ARG A 48 8.32 12.50 -9.51
C ARG A 48 7.86 12.18 -8.10
N ALA A 49 6.73 11.50 -7.99
CA ALA A 49 6.24 10.99 -6.72
C ALA A 49 6.99 9.72 -6.31
N LEU A 50 7.44 9.67 -5.06
CA LEU A 50 8.11 8.55 -4.42
C LEU A 50 7.28 8.10 -3.22
N VAL A 51 7.09 6.79 -3.08
CA VAL A 51 6.35 6.18 -1.96
C VAL A 51 7.36 5.70 -0.93
N ILE A 52 7.17 6.09 0.34
CA ILE A 52 7.94 5.62 1.50
C ILE A 52 7.24 4.36 2.03
N PRO A 53 7.76 3.15 1.76
CA PRO A 53 7.00 1.91 2.00
C PRO A 53 6.66 1.67 3.47
N GLN A 54 7.48 2.17 4.41
CA GLN A 54 7.28 2.01 5.85
C GLN A 54 6.07 2.80 6.37
N LEU A 55 5.68 3.87 5.69
CA LEU A 55 4.55 4.73 6.07
C LEU A 55 3.27 4.41 5.27
N CYS A 56 3.42 3.63 4.18
CA CYS A 56 2.32 3.33 3.29
C CYS A 56 1.42 2.23 3.88
N LEU A 57 0.19 2.60 4.23
CA LEU A 57 -0.84 1.68 4.73
C LEU A 57 -1.80 1.18 3.64
N GLY A 58 -1.45 1.36 2.36
CA GLY A 58 -2.28 0.85 1.26
C GLY A 58 -3.67 1.47 1.09
N CYS A 59 -3.99 2.60 1.75
CA CYS A 59 -5.35 3.14 1.81
C CYS A 59 -5.93 3.67 0.48
N GLY A 60 -5.09 3.95 -0.52
CA GLY A 60 -5.53 4.34 -1.86
C GLY A 60 -5.89 5.81 -2.08
N SER A 61 -5.80 6.68 -1.06
CA SER A 61 -6.11 8.12 -1.23
C SER A 61 -5.29 8.78 -2.34
N CYS A 62 -4.02 8.40 -2.47
CA CYS A 62 -3.11 8.88 -3.51
C CYS A 62 -3.47 8.42 -4.93
N ALA A 63 -3.99 7.20 -5.07
CA ALA A 63 -4.49 6.69 -6.35
C ALA A 63 -5.74 7.46 -6.78
N ARG A 64 -6.67 7.71 -5.85
CA ARG A 64 -7.91 8.46 -6.11
C ARG A 64 -7.65 9.93 -6.46
N SER A 65 -6.67 10.57 -5.84
CA SER A 65 -6.36 11.99 -6.08
C SER A 65 -5.47 12.25 -7.30
N CYS A 66 -4.94 11.21 -7.95
CA CYS A 66 -4.03 11.35 -9.07
C CYS A 66 -4.78 11.64 -10.38
N PRO A 67 -4.67 12.86 -10.96
CA PRO A 67 -5.39 13.21 -12.21
C PRO A 67 -4.85 12.48 -13.44
N ARG A 68 -3.67 11.87 -13.34
CA ARG A 68 -3.04 11.09 -14.42
C ARG A 68 -3.24 9.59 -14.29
N SER A 69 -3.91 9.15 -13.22
CA SER A 69 -4.01 7.73 -12.84
C SER A 69 -2.64 7.03 -12.84
N ALA A 70 -1.61 7.76 -12.39
CA ALA A 70 -0.22 7.30 -12.37
C ALA A 70 0.12 6.49 -11.10
N ILE A 71 -0.85 6.25 -10.22
CA ILE A 71 -0.65 5.52 -8.96
C ILE A 71 -1.67 4.39 -8.88
N VAL A 72 -1.17 3.18 -8.59
CA VAL A 72 -1.98 1.98 -8.41
C VAL A 72 -1.64 1.32 -7.08
N LEU A 73 -2.61 0.59 -6.51
CA LEU A 73 -2.36 -0.25 -5.34
C LEU A 73 -1.94 -1.64 -5.81
N VAL A 74 -0.82 -2.13 -5.28
CA VAL A 74 -0.29 -3.46 -5.56
C VAL A 74 -0.13 -4.25 -4.27
N PRO A 75 -0.26 -5.58 -4.30
CA PRO A 75 0.09 -6.41 -3.16
C PRO A 75 1.53 -6.18 -2.70
N ARG A 76 1.70 -5.95 -1.39
CA ARG A 76 2.97 -5.80 -0.69
C ARG A 76 3.19 -7.05 0.17
N TYR A 77 3.68 -8.11 -0.46
CA TYR A 77 4.15 -9.30 0.22
C TYR A 77 5.53 -9.69 -0.31
N PRO A 78 6.48 -10.05 0.55
CA PRO A 78 7.46 -11.06 0.17
C PRO A 78 6.76 -12.42 0.19
N LEU A 79 7.13 -13.28 -0.76
CA LEU A 79 6.72 -14.68 -0.86
C LEU A 79 6.92 -15.45 0.44
N GLN A 80 5.98 -15.45 1.40
CA GLN A 80 6.00 -16.34 2.57
C GLN A 80 4.58 -16.74 3.02
N TYR A 81 3.79 -17.32 2.12
CA TYR A 81 2.62 -18.13 2.51
C TYR A 81 2.95 -19.65 2.53
N ARG A 82 4.19 -20.03 2.19
CA ARG A 82 4.60 -21.44 2.02
C ARG A 82 4.82 -22.19 3.34
N THR A 83 4.84 -21.51 4.49
CA THR A 83 5.06 -22.13 5.82
C THR A 83 3.80 -22.26 6.68
N PHE A 84 2.66 -21.65 6.32
CA PHE A 84 1.40 -21.85 7.05
C PHE A 84 0.53 -22.99 6.50
N LEU A 85 0.77 -23.45 5.27
CA LEU A 85 0.08 -24.61 4.68
C LEU A 85 0.83 -25.94 4.86
N SER A 86 2.02 -25.94 5.45
CA SER A 86 2.72 -27.18 5.82
C SER A 86 2.32 -27.73 7.20
N TRP A 87 1.57 -26.97 8.01
CA TRP A 87 1.04 -27.40 9.31
C TRP A 87 -0.44 -27.83 9.25
N ARG A 88 -0.93 -28.24 8.08
CA ARG A 88 -2.18 -29.01 7.92
C ARG A 88 -1.91 -30.45 7.47
N ARG A 89 -0.66 -30.91 7.64
CA ARG A 89 -0.21 -32.24 7.27
C ARG A 89 0.67 -32.91 8.34
N ILE A 90 0.52 -32.48 9.59
CA ILE A 90 0.87 -33.23 10.79
C ILE A 90 -0.38 -33.22 11.67
#